data_AF-A0A0H1BN91-F1
#
_entry.id   AF-A0A0H1BN91-F1
#
_cell.length_a   1.000
_cell.length_b   1.000
_cell.length_c   1.000
_cell.angle_alpha   90.00
_cell.angle_beta   90.00
_cell.angle_gamma   90.00
#
_symmetry.space_group_name_H-M   'P 1'
#
loop_
_entity.id
_entity.type
_entity.pdbx_description
1 polymer ?
#
loop_
_entity_poly.entity_id
_entity_poly.type
_entity_poly.pdbx_seq_one_letter_code
_entity_poly.pdbx_strand_id
1 'polypeptide(L)'
;MSNPRVLILGGHGKIARLLTPLLLNRSWDVISVIRNPDHANDILKLGRNKKGKVEVLVSSLDDVKSAEDAKAIVDRAKPDYVIWSA
;
A
#
# COMPACT_ATOMS: atom_id res chain seq x y z
N MET A 1 5.04 -14.05 -15.59
CA MET A 1 4.10 -14.00 -14.45
C MET A 1 4.09 -12.58 -13.92
N SER A 2 2.93 -12.04 -13.54
CA SER A 2 2.82 -10.72 -12.90
C SER A 2 3.51 -10.73 -11.52
N ASN A 3 4.08 -9.60 -11.12
CA ASN A 3 4.58 -9.42 -9.76
C ASN A 3 3.40 -9.52 -8.77
N PRO A 4 3.55 -10.19 -7.62
CA PRO A 4 2.54 -10.15 -6.57
C PRO A 4 2.26 -8.70 -6.13
N ARG A 5 0.98 -8.34 -5.99
CA ARG A 5 0.52 -7.01 -5.55
C ARG A 5 0.04 -7.06 -4.11
N VAL A 6 0.65 -6.26 -3.24
CA VAL A 6 0.31 -6.17 -1.82
C VAL A 6 -0.37 -4.84 -1.51
N LEU A 7 -1.60 -4.89 -1.03
CA LEU A 7 -2.30 -3.74 -0.47
C LEU A 7 -1.95 -3.61 1.00
N ILE A 8 -1.30 -2.51 1.38
CA ILE A 8 -1.00 -2.19 2.78
C ILE A 8 -1.94 -1.08 3.26
N LEU A 9 -2.79 -1.41 4.22
CA LEU A 9 -3.68 -0.47 4.91
C LEU A 9 -2.91 0.14 6.09
N GLY A 10 -2.81 1.48 6.14
CA GLY A 10 -1.99 2.17 7.15
C GLY A 10 -0.53 2.37 6.71
N GLY A 11 -0.33 2.73 5.45
CA GLY A 11 0.97 2.75 4.77
C GLY A 11 2.08 3.59 5.39
N HIS A 12 1.74 4.65 6.15
CA HIS A 12 2.73 5.48 6.85
C HIS A 12 3.07 4.97 8.27
N GLY A 13 2.40 3.92 8.74
CA GLY A 13 2.72 3.27 10.00
C GLY A 13 4.14 2.69 10.01
N LYS A 14 4.72 2.57 11.22
CA LYS A 14 6.10 2.07 11.40
C LYS A 14 6.31 0.71 10.74
N ILE A 15 5.36 -0.21 10.93
CA ILE A 15 5.45 -1.58 10.38
C ILE A 15 5.34 -1.56 8.85
N ALA A 16 4.38 -0.83 8.28
CA ALA A 16 4.23 -0.68 6.83
C ALA A 16 5.51 -0.15 6.16
N ARG A 17 6.15 0.86 6.77
CA ARG A 17 7.39 1.46 6.26
C ARG A 17 8.59 0.51 6.31
N LEU A 18 8.64 -0.38 7.31
CA LEU A 18 9.68 -1.41 7.40
C LEU A 18 9.40 -2.57 6.44
N LEU A 19 8.14 -2.95 6.26
CA LEU A 19 7.74 -4.06 5.41
C LEU A 19 7.87 -3.73 3.91
N THR A 20 7.47 -2.54 3.50
CA THR A 20 7.52 -2.07 2.10
C THR A 20 8.86 -2.38 1.41
N PRO A 21 10.03 -1.91 1.91
CA PRO A 21 11.30 -2.20 1.24
C PRO A 21 11.67 -3.69 1.20
N LEU A 22 11.18 -4.51 2.13
CA LEU A 22 11.40 -5.97 2.11
C LEU A 22 10.61 -6.64 0.99
N LEU A 23 9.35 -6.24 0.79
CA LEU A 23 8.51 -6.72 -0.31
C LEU A 23 9.06 -6.27 -1.67
N LEU A 24 9.41 -4.99 -1.80
CA LEU A 24 9.95 -4.44 -3.05
C LEU A 24 11.31 -5.08 -3.41
N ASN A 25 12.15 -5.45 -2.44
CA ASN A 25 13.40 -6.19 -2.67
C ASN A 25 13.17 -7.59 -3.27
N ARG A 26 11.99 -8.19 -3.04
CA ARG A 26 11.57 -9.48 -3.60
C ARG A 26 10.87 -9.34 -4.96
N SER A 27 10.86 -8.14 -5.55
CA SER A 27 10.11 -7.82 -6.78
C SER A 27 8.59 -7.91 -6.61
N TRP A 28 8.07 -7.70 -5.40
CA TRP A 28 6.63 -7.58 -5.16
C TRP A 28 6.24 -6.11 -5.27
N ASP A 29 5.08 -5.82 -5.85
CA ASP A 29 4.56 -4.47 -5.97
C ASP A 29 3.69 -4.14 -4.73
N VAL A 30 3.77 -2.90 -4.25
CA VAL A 30 3.06 -2.44 -3.05
C VAL A 30 2.13 -1.29 -3.39
N ILE A 31 0.87 -1.39 -3.00
CA ILE A 31 -0.10 -0.29 -2.97
C ILE A 31 -0.27 0.11 -1.50
N SER A 32 0.20 1.30 -1.16
CA SER A 32 0.22 1.80 0.22
C SER A 32 -0.92 2.81 0.44
N VAL A 33 -1.90 2.43 1.26
CA VAL A 33 -3.05 3.30 1.60
C VAL A 33 -2.68 4.25 2.73
N ILE A 34 -2.81 5.55 2.50
CA ILE A 34 -2.53 6.59 3.48
C ILE A 34 -3.70 7.57 3.58
N ARG A 35 -3.95 8.08 4.79
CA ARG A 35 -4.94 9.13 5.02
C ARG A 35 -4.43 10.52 4.66
N ASN A 36 -3.21 10.86 5.11
CA ASN A 36 -2.61 12.18 4.87
C ASN A 36 -1.81 12.17 3.54
N PRO A 37 -2.18 12.97 2.53
CA PRO A 37 -1.43 13.06 1.27
C PRO A 37 0.04 13.51 1.44
N ASP A 38 0.37 14.27 2.50
CA ASP A 38 1.74 14.75 2.75
C ASP A 38 2.74 13.59 2.96
N HIS A 39 2.25 12.42 3.38
CA HIS A 39 3.09 11.24 3.57
C HIS A 39 3.49 10.55 2.25
N ALA A 40 2.87 10.91 1.11
CA ALA A 40 3.07 10.20 -0.15
C ALA A 40 4.54 10.16 -0.60
N ASN A 41 5.24 11.29 -0.49
CA ASN A 41 6.66 11.37 -0.87
C ASN A 41 7.55 10.45 -0.04
N ASP A 42 7.25 10.28 1.24
CA ASP A 42 8.03 9.41 2.12
C ASP A 42 7.81 7.92 1.80
N ILE A 43 6.61 7.55 1.38
CA ILE A 43 6.32 6.20 0.88
C ILE A 43 7.02 5.95 -0.45
N LEU A 44 6.93 6.88 -1.41
CA LEU A 44 7.57 6.74 -2.72
C LEU A 44 9.11 6.60 -2.61
N LYS A 45 9.73 7.28 -1.63
CA LYS A 45 11.17 7.14 -1.34
C LYS A 45 11.56 5.70 -0.97
N LEU A 46 10.67 4.92 -0.34
CA LEU A 46 10.94 3.52 0.04
C LEU A 46 11.16 2.62 -1.18
N GLY A 47 10.63 3.00 -2.35
CA GLY A 47 10.80 2.26 -3.60
C GLY A 47 12.05 2.59 -4.41
N ARG A 48 12.85 3.59 -3.99
CA ARG A 48 14.09 3.92 -4.70
C ARG A 48 15.07 2.74 -4.68
N ASN A 49 15.64 2.42 -5.85
CA ASN A 49 16.59 1.32 -6.03
C ASN A 49 16.03 -0.06 -5.62
N LYS A 50 14.71 -0.26 -5.75
CA LYS A 50 14.05 -1.55 -5.49
C LYS A 50 13.62 -2.21 -6.80
N LYS A 51 13.35 -3.52 -6.72
CA LYS A 51 12.96 -4.32 -7.89
C LYS A 51 11.46 -4.23 -8.16
N GLY A 52 10.65 -4.16 -7.11
CA GLY A 52 9.20 -3.94 -7.18
C GLY A 52 8.83 -2.46 -7.24
N LYS A 53 7.57 -2.19 -7.55
CA LYS A 53 6.99 -0.83 -7.64
C LYS A 53 6.20 -0.50 -6.37
N VAL A 54 6.22 0.78 -5.99
CA VAL A 54 5.36 1.29 -4.92
C VAL A 54 4.41 2.35 -5.47
N GLU A 55 3.13 2.20 -5.15
CA GLU A 55 2.06 3.12 -5.48
C GLU A 55 1.44 3.64 -4.18
N VAL A 56 0.96 4.88 -4.19
CA VAL A 56 0.28 5.50 -3.04
C VAL A 56 -1.19 5.67 -3.37
N LEU A 57 -2.05 5.18 -2.49
CA LEU A 57 -3.49 5.38 -2.55
C LEU A 57 -3.90 6.29 -1.39
N VAL A 58 -4.21 7.56 -1.69
CA VAL A 58 -4.74 8.48 -0.68
C VAL A 58 -6.22 8.17 -0.47
N SER A 59 -6.53 7.58 0.68
CA SER A 59 -7.87 7.18 1.09
C SER A 59 -7.88 7.00 2.60
N SER A 60 -8.88 7.57 3.28
CA SER A 60 -9.04 7.39 4.73
C SER A 60 -9.79 6.10 5.01
N LEU A 61 -9.23 5.25 5.88
CA LEU A 61 -9.95 4.07 6.37
C LEU A 61 -11.10 4.46 7.31
N ASP A 62 -11.07 5.66 7.89
CA ASP A 62 -12.17 6.18 8.72
C ASP A 62 -13.45 6.40 7.89
N ASP A 63 -13.33 6.57 6.56
CA ASP A 63 -14.46 6.77 5.65
C ASP A 63 -15.10 5.45 5.19
N VAL A 64 -14.49 4.30 5.52
CA VAL A 64 -15.03 2.97 5.19
C VAL A 64 -16.13 2.61 6.20
N LYS A 65 -17.40 2.69 5.80
CA LYS A 65 -18.57 2.43 6.65
C LYS A 65 -19.38 1.19 6.23
N SER A 66 -19.10 0.67 5.04
CA SER A 66 -19.79 -0.47 4.44
C SER A 66 -18.83 -1.41 3.73
N ALA A 67 -19.33 -2.59 3.34
CA ALA A 67 -18.57 -3.54 2.54
C ALA A 67 -18.29 -3.00 1.13
N GLU A 68 -19.20 -2.18 0.60
CA GLU A 68 -19.09 -1.52 -0.70
C GLU A 68 -17.93 -0.51 -0.71
N ASP A 69 -17.75 0.26 0.38
CA ASP A 69 -16.62 1.19 0.54
C ASP A 69 -15.29 0.43 0.55
N ALA A 70 -15.22 -0.66 1.31
CA ALA A 70 -14.03 -1.51 1.36
C ALA A 70 -13.75 -2.15 -0.01
N LYS A 71 -14.80 -2.60 -0.70
CA LYS A 71 -14.71 -3.19 -2.04
C LYS A 71 -14.13 -2.19 -3.04
N ALA A 72 -14.51 -0.92 -3.00
CA ALA A 72 -13.96 0.10 -3.88
C ALA A 72 -12.43 0.24 -3.75
N ILE A 73 -11.88 0.15 -2.52
CA ILE A 73 -10.44 0.18 -2.27
C ILE A 73 -9.76 -1.07 -2.85
N VAL A 74 -10.31 -2.25 -2.60
CA VAL A 74 -9.77 -3.53 -3.06
C VAL A 74 -9.81 -3.62 -4.59
N ASP A 75 -10.93 -3.27 -5.21
CA ASP A 75 -11.12 -3.31 -6.67
C ASP A 75 -10.17 -2.34 -7.40
N ARG A 76 -9.86 -1.19 -6.78
CA ARG A 76 -8.89 -0.23 -7.32
C ARG A 76 -7.45 -0.77 -7.21
N ALA A 77 -7.10 -1.38 -6.08
CA ALA A 77 -5.74 -1.88 -5.84
C ALA A 77 -5.43 -3.18 -6.60
N LYS A 78 -6.46 -4.03 -6.83
CA LYS A 78 -6.36 -5.39 -7.38
C LYS A 78 -5.23 -6.20 -6.72
N PRO A 79 -5.25 -6.37 -5.39
CA PRO A 79 -4.16 -7.03 -4.69
C PRO A 79 -4.28 -8.55 -4.72
N ASP A 80 -3.14 -9.23 -4.64
CA ASP A 80 -3.06 -10.66 -4.32
C ASP A 80 -3.02 -10.87 -2.79
N TYR A 81 -2.52 -9.89 -2.05
CA TYR A 81 -2.39 -9.91 -0.59
C TYR A 81 -2.88 -8.61 0.04
N VAL A 82 -3.53 -8.70 1.19
CA VAL A 82 -3.93 -7.54 2.01
C VAL A 82 -3.23 -7.62 3.35
N ILE A 83 -2.62 -6.51 3.77
CA ILE A 83 -1.95 -6.37 5.07
C ILE A 83 -2.55 -5.16 5.78
N TRP A 84 -3.05 -5.37 7.00
CA TRP A 84 -3.53 -4.31 7.87
C TRP A 84 -2.45 -3.97 8.90
N SER A 85 -1.98 -2.71 8.88
CA SER A 85 -1.00 -2.20 9.84
C SER A 85 -1.28 -0.75 10.27
N ALA A 86 -2.55 -0.34 10.20
CA ALA A 86 -3.07 0.96 10.65
C ALA A 86 -3.46 0.90 12.13
#